data_AF-A0A260MQT9-F1
#
_entry.id   AF-A0A260MQT9-F1
#
_cell.length_a   1.000
_cell.length_b   1.000
_cell.length_c   1.000
_cell.angle_alpha   90.00
_cell.angle_beta   90.00
_cell.angle_gamma   90.00
#
_symmetry.space_group_name_H-M   'P 1'
#
loop_
_entity.id
_entity.type
_entity.pdbx_description
1 polymer ?
#
loop_
_entity_poly.entity_id
_entity_poly.type
_entity_poly.pdbx_seq_one_letter_code
_entity_poly.pdbx_strand_id
1 'polypeptide(L)'
;MAETLIARHNVRMKNTEKLPDGFRFEAILFLAPIAILDIAHRKLNLTLDRAPSAYYGKWPHDLGWGVDSCVAATRLLLAGQVVAAATIARQQLERWTAVMAPVVGVEQHPSEKVEDFIARAWTAYAERMPNPGAPPESSNIEGDADPTTAQDIEGDDSSASTEEPTAPHKHVVLANGREVCPAVVYGVLSEIMHARLFEEAMWWESAALLSRFDVPSVVYGAVDCIADALSLSLTQIQYMTAAGLYRQGDPEDAVTLIASINLAVRPSADVAGEEPPDDALPYSSSFVLPRLPTVMPLSPDEGLLPVFVRYLDDQRSTYESLAWNHRPAGRLYRDDELATLAFGAHRQASASFALRALAAERDELGDDFNIDSVASRGTNYIVVAELAALAALWTRNGPLIPAASTPLALVSSTLRSAYWLWLEDDDRAMASLRCTLEQIARSRVHRTKPAKAERLEESVHNKPQRWIEAAGWGRLSAWNRVLGAYAHAHKKPNWEGARELLKDLQLDADEPYALQRARGDALNVVTTLVAHESISILALFSQKVAATAAELLENHSGLDMTREWMDALMSNALAHRKTPITEQD
;
A
#
# COMPACT_ATOMS: atom_id res chain seq x y z
N MET A 1 4.05 26.36 -16.22
CA MET A 1 4.34 25.55 -15.01
C MET A 1 3.38 24.38 -14.92
N ALA A 2 2.06 24.62 -14.80
CA ALA A 2 1.03 23.57 -14.71
C ALA A 2 1.16 22.51 -15.82
N GLU A 3 1.14 22.93 -17.09
CA GLU A 3 1.30 22.04 -18.24
C GLU A 3 2.55 21.15 -18.15
N THR A 4 3.66 21.68 -17.63
CA THR A 4 4.92 20.93 -17.46
C THR A 4 4.79 19.86 -16.39
N LEU A 5 4.18 20.18 -15.24
CA LEU A 5 3.97 19.23 -14.14
C LEU A 5 2.99 18.13 -14.55
N ILE A 6 1.89 18.50 -15.22
CA ILE A 6 0.92 17.56 -15.79
C ILE A 6 1.58 16.68 -16.86
N ALA A 7 2.41 17.25 -17.74
CA ALA A 7 3.13 16.49 -18.75
C ALA A 7 4.08 15.44 -18.12
N ARG A 8 4.76 15.77 -17.02
CA ARG A 8 5.59 14.81 -16.26
C ARG A 8 4.75 13.65 -15.73
N HIS A 9 3.60 13.95 -15.12
CA HIS A 9 2.67 12.91 -14.67
C HIS A 9 2.18 12.03 -15.82
N ASN A 10 1.80 12.62 -16.95
CA ASN A 10 1.36 11.87 -18.13
C ASN A 10 2.47 10.96 -18.70
N VAL A 11 3.72 11.40 -18.68
CA VAL A 11 4.87 10.56 -19.09
C VAL A 11 5.04 9.38 -18.14
N ARG A 12 4.95 9.62 -16.81
CA ARG A 12 4.97 8.56 -15.80
C ARG A 12 3.89 7.52 -16.06
N MET A 13 2.65 7.94 -16.27
CA MET A 13 1.52 7.05 -16.56
C MET A 13 1.72 6.27 -17.87
N LYS A 14 2.32 6.88 -18.90
CA LYS A 14 2.66 6.15 -20.14
C LYS A 14 3.80 5.13 -19.96
N ASN A 15 4.62 5.30 -18.93
CA ASN A 15 5.75 4.42 -18.66
C ASN A 15 5.36 3.22 -17.80
N THR A 16 4.27 3.27 -17.03
CA THR A 16 3.78 2.10 -16.26
C THR A 16 3.49 0.91 -17.17
N GLU A 17 2.88 1.11 -18.34
CA GLU A 17 2.67 0.05 -19.35
C GLU A 17 3.96 -0.51 -19.95
N LYS A 18 5.06 0.23 -19.80
CA LYS A 18 6.34 -0.04 -20.47
C LYS A 18 7.45 -0.35 -19.48
N LEU A 19 7.08 -0.61 -18.23
CA LEU A 19 7.97 -1.19 -17.24
C LEU A 19 8.48 -2.54 -17.76
N PRO A 20 9.73 -2.94 -17.44
CA PRO A 20 10.28 -4.22 -17.87
C PRO A 20 9.37 -5.39 -17.51
N ASP A 21 9.23 -6.36 -18.41
CA ASP A 21 8.33 -7.50 -18.19
C ASP A 21 8.69 -8.30 -16.94
N GLY A 22 10.00 -8.44 -16.63
CA GLY A 22 10.45 -9.08 -15.39
C GLY A 22 9.97 -8.36 -14.13
N PHE A 23 10.03 -7.02 -14.11
CA PHE A 23 9.50 -6.22 -12.99
C PHE A 23 8.00 -6.46 -12.81
N ARG A 24 7.24 -6.44 -13.91
CA ARG A 24 5.78 -6.60 -13.87
C ARG A 24 5.36 -8.02 -13.52
N PHE A 25 6.14 -9.01 -13.94
CA PHE A 25 5.93 -10.40 -13.64
C PHE A 25 6.12 -10.67 -12.14
N GLU A 26 7.23 -10.23 -11.54
CA GLU A 26 7.45 -10.37 -10.09
C GLU A 26 6.37 -9.65 -9.27
N ALA A 27 5.90 -8.48 -9.75
CA ALA A 27 4.84 -7.73 -9.10
C ALA A 27 3.47 -8.44 -9.07
N ILE A 28 3.24 -9.48 -9.90
CA ILE A 28 1.94 -10.18 -9.97
C ILE A 28 2.01 -11.66 -9.64
N LEU A 29 3.16 -12.31 -9.79
CA LEU A 29 3.26 -13.78 -9.73
C LEU A 29 2.70 -14.37 -8.42
N PHE A 30 2.92 -13.69 -7.30
CA PHE A 30 2.44 -14.14 -5.99
C PHE A 30 0.91 -14.17 -5.87
N LEU A 31 0.16 -13.55 -6.79
CA LEU A 31 -1.30 -13.61 -6.83
C LEU A 31 -1.86 -14.91 -7.42
N ALA A 32 -1.03 -15.83 -7.91
CA ALA A 32 -1.48 -17.11 -8.48
C ALA A 32 -2.49 -17.88 -7.59
N PRO A 33 -2.36 -17.90 -6.25
CA PRO A 33 -3.32 -18.59 -5.37
C PRO A 33 -4.70 -17.92 -5.27
N ILE A 34 -4.89 -16.69 -5.76
CA ILE A 34 -6.18 -15.97 -5.61
C ILE A 34 -7.32 -16.74 -6.27
N ALA A 35 -7.09 -17.39 -7.41
CA ALA A 35 -8.16 -18.13 -8.11
C ALA A 35 -8.77 -19.25 -7.25
N ILE A 36 -7.95 -20.01 -6.52
CA ILE A 36 -8.44 -21.09 -5.64
C ILE A 36 -9.01 -20.52 -4.34
N LEU A 37 -8.43 -19.43 -3.82
CA LEU A 37 -8.95 -18.68 -2.67
C LEU A 37 -10.35 -18.14 -2.92
N ASP A 38 -10.60 -17.51 -4.07
CA ASP A 38 -11.90 -16.95 -4.41
C ASP A 38 -12.99 -18.03 -4.52
N ILE A 39 -12.66 -19.21 -5.05
CA ILE A 39 -13.58 -20.34 -5.09
C ILE A 39 -13.95 -20.78 -3.66
N ALA A 40 -12.96 -20.87 -2.76
CA ALA A 40 -13.18 -21.18 -1.36
C ALA A 40 -13.97 -20.08 -0.63
N HIS A 41 -13.65 -18.81 -0.88
CA HIS A 41 -14.32 -17.64 -0.33
C HIS A 41 -15.80 -17.59 -0.70
N ARG A 42 -16.18 -17.97 -1.92
CA ARG A 42 -17.59 -18.08 -2.31
C ARG A 42 -18.37 -19.06 -1.43
N LYS A 43 -17.77 -20.17 -1.02
CA LYS A 43 -18.42 -21.13 -0.09
C LYS A 43 -18.63 -20.51 1.30
N LEU A 44 -17.73 -19.61 1.70
CA LEU A 44 -17.87 -18.80 2.92
C LEU A 44 -18.79 -17.58 2.75
N ASN A 45 -19.52 -17.45 1.64
CA ASN A 45 -20.37 -16.30 1.28
C ASN A 45 -19.58 -14.98 1.11
N LEU A 46 -18.32 -15.06 0.70
CA LEU A 46 -17.50 -13.92 0.35
C LEU A 46 -17.46 -13.79 -1.18
N THR A 47 -18.05 -12.72 -1.70
CA THR A 47 -18.07 -12.42 -3.14
C THR A 47 -17.27 -11.16 -3.44
N LEU A 48 -16.95 -10.95 -4.72
CA LEU A 48 -16.28 -9.75 -5.21
C LEU A 48 -17.17 -8.50 -5.19
N ASP A 49 -18.46 -8.60 -4.85
CA ASP A 49 -19.37 -7.43 -4.87
C ASP A 49 -19.29 -6.56 -3.60
N ARG A 50 -18.54 -7.04 -2.60
CA ARG A 50 -18.26 -6.30 -1.36
C ARG A 50 -17.35 -5.10 -1.60
N ALA A 51 -17.33 -4.18 -0.64
CA ALA A 51 -16.35 -3.09 -0.64
C ALA A 51 -14.93 -3.67 -0.47
N PRO A 52 -13.99 -3.45 -1.42
CA PRO A 52 -12.69 -4.12 -1.35
C PRO A 52 -11.78 -3.65 -0.22
N SER A 53 -11.85 -2.35 0.09
CA SER A 53 -11.03 -1.66 1.09
C SER A 53 -11.65 -1.65 2.50
N ALA A 54 -12.86 -2.18 2.66
CA ALA A 54 -13.58 -2.13 3.93
C ALA A 54 -12.96 -3.08 4.97
N TYR A 55 -12.24 -2.49 5.92
CA TYR A 55 -11.82 -3.14 7.15
C TYR A 55 -12.95 -3.09 8.19
N TYR A 56 -14.12 -3.63 7.86
CA TYR A 56 -15.26 -3.61 8.76
C TYR A 56 -16.04 -4.90 8.59
N GLY A 57 -15.86 -5.87 9.49
CA GLY A 57 -16.62 -7.10 9.37
C GLY A 57 -16.38 -8.15 10.43
N LYS A 58 -17.26 -9.16 10.37
CA LYS A 58 -17.05 -10.46 11.02
C LYS A 58 -15.92 -11.18 10.29
N TRP A 59 -15.22 -12.06 11.01
CA TRP A 59 -14.08 -12.86 10.55
C TRP A 59 -14.00 -13.17 9.03
N PRO A 60 -15.01 -13.73 8.36
CA PRO A 60 -14.89 -14.03 6.93
C PRO A 60 -14.52 -12.80 6.06
N HIS A 61 -14.99 -11.61 6.42
CA HIS A 61 -14.70 -10.39 5.65
C HIS A 61 -13.23 -9.97 5.69
N ASP A 62 -12.51 -10.29 6.78
CA ASP A 62 -11.07 -10.01 6.90
C ASP A 62 -10.25 -10.83 5.89
N LEU A 63 -10.69 -12.05 5.58
CA LEU A 63 -10.05 -12.91 4.57
C LEU A 63 -10.14 -12.25 3.19
N GLY A 64 -11.33 -11.76 2.85
CA GLY A 64 -11.55 -11.03 1.60
C GLY A 64 -10.72 -9.75 1.55
N TRP A 65 -10.75 -8.94 2.62
CA TRP A 65 -9.93 -7.73 2.72
C TRP A 65 -8.44 -8.02 2.55
N GLY A 66 -7.94 -9.14 3.10
CA GLY A 66 -6.54 -9.57 2.92
C GLY A 66 -6.18 -9.85 1.45
N VAL A 67 -7.07 -10.52 0.71
CA VAL A 67 -6.89 -10.77 -0.73
C VAL A 67 -6.89 -9.47 -1.52
N ASP A 68 -7.86 -8.59 -1.27
CA ASP A 68 -7.92 -7.29 -1.96
C ASP A 68 -6.73 -6.39 -1.62
N SER A 69 -6.18 -6.53 -0.41
CA SER A 69 -4.97 -5.82 0.00
C SER A 69 -3.76 -6.25 -0.84
N CYS A 70 -3.64 -7.54 -1.15
CA CYS A 70 -2.61 -8.06 -2.05
C CYS A 70 -2.79 -7.51 -3.47
N VAL A 71 -4.03 -7.41 -3.96
CA VAL A 71 -4.37 -6.79 -5.25
C VAL A 71 -4.04 -5.29 -5.25
N ALA A 72 -4.38 -4.56 -4.20
CA ALA A 72 -4.10 -3.13 -4.07
C ALA A 72 -2.59 -2.85 -4.06
N ALA A 73 -1.81 -3.63 -3.32
CA ALA A 73 -0.35 -3.54 -3.33
C ALA A 73 0.24 -3.87 -4.71
N THR A 74 -0.28 -4.91 -5.39
CA THR A 74 0.11 -5.26 -6.77
C THR A 74 -0.15 -4.11 -7.75
N ARG A 75 -1.34 -3.48 -7.66
CA ARG A 75 -1.67 -2.30 -8.47
C ARG A 75 -0.64 -1.18 -8.28
N LEU A 76 -0.28 -0.90 -7.03
CA LEU A 76 0.72 0.12 -6.70
C LEU A 76 2.11 -0.25 -7.26
N LEU A 77 2.56 -1.50 -7.12
CA LEU A 77 3.81 -1.98 -7.72
C LEU A 77 3.81 -1.80 -9.25
N LEU A 78 2.75 -2.22 -9.92
CA LEU A 78 2.59 -2.07 -11.38
C LEU A 78 2.52 -0.60 -11.83
N ALA A 79 2.15 0.32 -10.92
CA ALA A 79 2.21 1.76 -11.14
C ALA A 79 3.58 2.38 -10.78
N GLY A 80 4.54 1.59 -10.31
CA GLY A 80 5.85 2.04 -9.82
C GLY A 80 5.80 2.71 -8.43
N GLN A 81 4.72 2.54 -7.67
CA GLN A 81 4.47 3.15 -6.35
C GLN A 81 4.91 2.20 -5.23
N VAL A 82 6.22 2.07 -5.05
CA VAL A 82 6.83 1.04 -4.19
C VAL A 82 6.54 1.28 -2.71
N VAL A 83 6.51 2.54 -2.28
CA VAL A 83 6.33 2.90 -0.86
C VAL A 83 4.97 2.54 -0.33
N ALA A 84 3.92 2.87 -1.07
CA ALA A 84 2.57 2.58 -0.65
C ALA A 84 2.28 1.07 -0.74
N ALA A 85 2.87 0.38 -1.72
CA ALA A 85 2.84 -1.08 -1.75
C ALA A 85 3.51 -1.69 -0.51
N ALA A 86 4.68 -1.18 -0.10
CA ALA A 86 5.35 -1.60 1.13
C ALA A 86 4.52 -1.29 2.39
N THR A 87 3.82 -0.15 2.41
CA THR A 87 2.92 0.21 3.51
C THR A 87 1.80 -0.82 3.67
N ILE A 88 1.15 -1.21 2.56
CA ILE A 88 0.12 -2.26 2.58
C ILE A 88 0.73 -3.61 2.98
N ALA A 89 1.85 -4.00 2.37
CA ALA A 89 2.48 -5.30 2.61
C ALA A 89 2.93 -5.49 4.06
N ARG A 90 3.48 -4.44 4.67
CA ARG A 90 3.85 -4.43 6.08
C ARG A 90 2.62 -4.61 6.97
N GLN A 91 1.57 -3.85 6.71
CA GLN A 91 0.32 -3.95 7.47
C GLN A 91 -0.29 -5.35 7.35
N GLN A 92 -0.23 -5.97 6.16
CA GLN A 92 -0.68 -7.36 5.97
C GLN A 92 0.20 -8.34 6.77
N LEU A 93 1.52 -8.21 6.72
CA LEU A 93 2.43 -9.05 7.48
C LEU A 93 2.17 -8.95 8.99
N GLU A 94 1.98 -7.73 9.51
CA GLU A 94 1.59 -7.48 10.90
C GLU A 94 0.29 -8.19 11.24
N ARG A 95 -0.77 -7.98 10.44
CA ARG A 95 -2.10 -8.57 10.67
C ARG A 95 -2.05 -10.09 10.71
N TRP A 96 -1.45 -10.71 9.69
CA TRP A 96 -1.49 -12.16 9.55
C TRP A 96 -0.54 -12.85 10.51
N THR A 97 0.53 -12.17 10.96
CA THR A 97 1.33 -12.65 12.10
C THR A 97 0.52 -12.59 13.40
N ALA A 98 -0.17 -11.49 13.67
CA ALA A 98 -1.01 -11.31 14.84
C ALA A 98 -2.14 -12.35 14.95
N VAL A 99 -2.72 -12.75 13.82
CA VAL A 99 -3.74 -13.79 13.72
C VAL A 99 -3.13 -15.19 13.92
N MET A 100 -1.97 -15.46 13.32
CA MET A 100 -1.31 -16.76 13.37
C MET A 100 -0.69 -17.06 14.74
N ALA A 101 -0.09 -16.08 15.40
CA ALA A 101 0.73 -16.29 16.59
C ALA A 101 0.00 -17.01 17.75
N PRO A 102 -1.25 -16.66 18.13
CA PRO A 102 -2.01 -17.38 19.15
C PRO A 102 -2.28 -18.84 18.75
N VAL A 103 -2.54 -19.10 17.47
CA VAL A 103 -2.82 -20.46 16.94
C VAL A 103 -1.62 -21.37 17.17
N VAL A 104 -0.39 -20.84 17.04
CA VAL A 104 0.86 -21.57 17.26
C VAL A 104 1.39 -21.43 18.70
N GLY A 105 0.59 -20.86 19.62
CA GLY A 105 0.93 -20.75 21.04
C GLY A 105 2.01 -19.71 21.37
N VAL A 106 2.13 -18.66 20.54
CA VAL A 106 3.11 -17.59 20.70
C VAL A 106 2.41 -16.28 21.09
N GLU A 107 2.79 -15.72 22.23
CA GLU A 107 2.38 -14.38 22.68
C GLU A 107 3.55 -13.40 22.62
N GLN A 108 3.29 -12.13 22.31
CA GLN A 108 4.31 -11.09 22.35
C GLN A 108 4.60 -10.68 23.80
N HIS A 109 5.87 -10.50 24.16
CA HIS A 109 6.22 -9.93 25.46
C HIS A 109 6.25 -8.39 25.43
N PRO A 110 5.85 -7.68 26.51
CA PRO A 110 5.74 -6.21 26.53
C PRO A 110 7.03 -5.41 26.23
N SER A 111 8.20 -6.06 26.23
CA SER A 111 9.50 -5.45 25.90
C SER A 111 10.20 -6.10 24.72
N GLU A 112 9.51 -7.01 24.02
CA GLU A 112 10.04 -7.72 22.87
C GLU A 112 9.99 -6.83 21.63
N LYS A 113 11.07 -6.86 20.84
CA LYS A 113 11.07 -6.18 19.54
C LYS A 113 10.09 -6.87 18.59
N VAL A 114 9.45 -6.11 17.72
CA VAL A 114 8.48 -6.64 16.77
C VAL A 114 9.10 -7.73 15.88
N GLU A 115 10.35 -7.55 15.46
CA GLU A 115 11.09 -8.50 14.63
C GLU A 115 11.37 -9.82 15.34
N ASP A 116 11.70 -9.75 16.64
CA ASP A 116 11.95 -10.94 17.46
C ASP A 116 10.63 -11.72 17.65
N PHE A 117 9.53 -11.01 17.90
CA PHE A 117 8.20 -11.61 17.98
C PHE A 117 7.79 -12.29 16.66
N ILE A 118 7.96 -11.60 15.52
CA ILE A 118 7.71 -12.14 14.19
C ILE A 118 8.56 -13.39 13.97
N ALA A 119 9.86 -13.35 14.26
CA ALA A 119 10.77 -14.48 14.10
C ALA A 119 10.30 -15.71 14.89
N ARG A 120 9.89 -15.54 16.15
CA ARG A 120 9.36 -16.65 16.97
C ARG A 120 8.05 -17.18 16.46
N ALA A 121 7.09 -16.31 16.14
CA ALA A 121 5.77 -16.69 15.66
C ALA A 121 5.87 -17.54 14.38
N TRP A 122 6.68 -17.09 13.41
CA TRP A 122 6.87 -17.80 12.15
C TRP A 122 7.75 -19.05 12.28
N THR A 123 8.67 -19.10 13.26
CA THR A 123 9.41 -20.32 13.58
C THR A 123 8.48 -21.40 14.14
N ALA A 124 7.62 -21.05 15.10
CA ALA A 124 6.63 -21.97 15.67
C ALA A 124 5.64 -22.46 14.61
N TYR A 125 5.25 -21.57 13.69
CA TYR A 125 4.46 -21.94 12.52
C TYR A 125 5.18 -22.95 11.62
N ALA A 126 6.43 -22.69 11.23
CA ALA A 126 7.22 -23.58 10.39
C ALA A 126 7.49 -24.94 11.06
N GLU A 127 7.48 -25.02 12.39
CA GLU A 127 7.61 -26.27 13.16
C GLU A 127 6.32 -27.08 13.22
N ARG A 128 5.16 -26.40 13.24
CA ARG A 128 3.85 -27.03 13.32
C ARG A 128 3.32 -27.48 11.96
N MET A 129 3.66 -26.76 10.90
CA MET A 129 3.22 -27.12 9.57
C MET A 129 3.98 -28.34 9.04
N PRO A 130 3.27 -29.31 8.41
CA PRO A 130 3.94 -30.44 7.79
C PRO A 130 4.96 -29.95 6.74
N ASN A 131 6.09 -30.64 6.62
CA ASN A 131 7.09 -30.37 5.59
C ASN A 131 6.41 -30.24 4.21
N PRO A 132 6.93 -29.38 3.31
CA PRO A 132 6.44 -29.28 1.94
C PRO A 132 6.29 -30.67 1.31
N GLY A 133 5.06 -31.07 0.97
CA GLY A 133 4.74 -32.37 0.36
C GLY A 133 4.16 -33.45 1.28
N ALA A 134 4.04 -33.22 2.59
CA ALA A 134 3.27 -34.12 3.46
C ALA A 134 1.77 -33.75 3.43
N PRO A 135 0.85 -34.74 3.37
CA PRO A 135 -0.59 -34.47 3.35
C PRO A 135 -1.01 -33.73 4.63
N PRO A 136 -1.89 -32.73 4.54
CA PRO A 136 -2.34 -32.00 5.73
C PRO A 136 -3.15 -32.94 6.62
N GLU A 137 -2.71 -33.09 7.88
CA GLU A 137 -3.51 -33.78 8.89
C GLU A 137 -4.68 -32.89 9.32
N SER A 138 -5.88 -33.45 9.43
CA SER A 138 -7.07 -32.71 9.88
C SER A 138 -6.89 -32.08 11.26
N SER A 139 -6.08 -32.71 12.12
CA SER A 139 -5.67 -32.21 13.44
C SER A 139 -4.98 -30.84 13.39
N ASN A 140 -4.30 -30.50 12.29
CA ASN A 140 -3.64 -29.21 12.09
C ASN A 140 -4.62 -28.10 11.68
N ILE A 141 -5.77 -28.46 11.12
CA ILE A 141 -6.85 -27.56 10.68
C ILE A 141 -7.87 -27.33 11.80
N GLU A 142 -8.06 -28.35 12.66
CA GLU A 142 -8.98 -28.31 13.82
C GLU A 142 -8.57 -27.34 14.94
N GLY A 143 -7.33 -26.84 14.92
CA GLY A 143 -6.83 -25.88 15.90
C GLY A 143 -7.63 -24.57 15.94
N ASP A 144 -7.53 -23.87 17.06
CA ASP A 144 -8.24 -22.64 17.45
C ASP A 144 -7.93 -21.40 16.56
N ALA A 145 -7.97 -21.55 15.23
CA ALA A 145 -7.84 -20.53 14.21
C ALA A 145 -9.08 -19.62 14.19
N ASP A 146 -9.48 -19.12 15.36
CA ASP A 146 -10.42 -18.02 15.50
C ASP A 146 -9.59 -16.73 15.57
N PRO A 147 -9.66 -15.83 14.60
CA PRO A 147 -8.90 -14.56 14.58
C PRO A 147 -9.44 -13.56 15.60
N THR A 148 -10.57 -13.82 16.23
CA THR A 148 -10.93 -13.12 17.46
C THR A 148 -9.94 -13.40 18.60
N THR A 149 -9.06 -14.40 18.45
CA THR A 149 -7.91 -14.64 19.35
C THR A 149 -6.68 -13.83 18.99
N ALA A 150 -6.65 -13.12 17.84
CA ALA A 150 -5.51 -12.32 17.42
C ALA A 150 -5.05 -11.37 18.53
N GLN A 151 -3.75 -11.11 18.61
CA GLN A 151 -3.16 -10.18 19.57
C GLN A 151 -2.62 -8.94 18.87
N ASP A 152 -2.60 -7.81 19.57
CA ASP A 152 -1.99 -6.59 19.03
C ASP A 152 -0.47 -6.72 19.07
N ILE A 153 0.19 -6.29 17.99
CA ILE A 153 1.64 -6.15 17.99
C ILE A 153 1.98 -4.80 18.65
N GLU A 154 2.65 -4.85 19.80
CA GLU A 154 3.13 -3.70 20.56
C GLU A 154 4.57 -3.33 20.17
N GLY A 155 4.92 -2.03 20.22
CA GLY A 155 6.34 -1.61 20.24
C GLY A 155 6.97 -1.13 18.92
N ASP A 156 6.20 -0.80 17.89
CA ASP A 156 6.71 -0.36 16.58
C ASP A 156 7.36 1.05 16.51
N ASP A 157 7.75 1.58 17.67
CA ASP A 157 8.21 2.96 17.82
C ASP A 157 9.74 3.13 17.69
N SER A 158 10.45 2.07 17.32
CA SER A 158 11.92 2.02 17.21
C SER A 158 12.38 1.69 15.79
N SER A 159 13.63 2.03 15.43
CA SER A 159 14.20 1.72 14.12
C SER A 159 14.19 0.21 13.88
N ALA A 160 13.52 -0.23 12.83
CA ALA A 160 13.46 -1.65 12.52
C ALA A 160 14.84 -2.17 12.06
N SER A 161 15.18 -3.41 12.44
CA SER A 161 16.41 -4.09 12.04
C SER A 161 16.22 -4.78 10.69
N THR A 162 17.14 -4.57 9.76
CA THR A 162 17.22 -5.36 8.51
C THR A 162 18.17 -6.55 8.62
N GLU A 163 18.87 -6.67 9.75
CA GLU A 163 19.72 -7.82 10.03
C GLU A 163 18.88 -9.00 10.49
N GLU A 164 19.34 -10.21 10.15
CA GLU A 164 18.74 -11.44 10.67
C GLU A 164 18.75 -11.45 12.20
N PRO A 165 17.64 -11.88 12.83
CA PRO A 165 17.60 -12.07 14.28
C PRO A 165 18.76 -12.94 14.75
N THR A 166 19.45 -12.49 15.79
CA THR A 166 20.57 -13.24 16.38
C THR A 166 20.12 -14.50 17.11
N ALA A 167 18.85 -14.56 17.50
CA ALA A 167 18.23 -15.75 18.03
C ALA A 167 17.99 -16.78 16.91
N PRO A 168 18.20 -18.09 17.17
CA PRO A 168 17.83 -19.14 16.22
C PRO A 168 16.37 -19.02 15.80
N HIS A 169 16.14 -18.93 14.51
CA HIS A 169 14.82 -18.86 13.90
C HIS A 169 14.80 -19.68 12.62
N LYS A 170 13.60 -20.01 12.13
CA LYS A 170 13.43 -20.71 10.85
C LYS A 170 12.94 -19.76 9.77
N HIS A 171 13.40 -20.01 8.57
CA HIS A 171 12.86 -19.37 7.38
C HIS A 171 11.63 -20.15 6.89
N VAL A 172 10.76 -19.46 6.16
CA VAL A 172 9.56 -20.03 5.55
C VAL A 172 9.84 -20.22 4.06
N VAL A 173 9.54 -21.41 3.55
CA VAL A 173 9.64 -21.70 2.11
C VAL A 173 8.32 -21.32 1.44
N LEU A 174 8.37 -20.36 0.53
CA LEU A 174 7.22 -19.90 -0.25
C LEU A 174 6.89 -20.89 -1.39
N ALA A 175 5.71 -20.74 -2.00
CA ALA A 175 5.26 -21.58 -3.11
C ALA A 175 6.17 -21.47 -4.36
N ASN A 176 6.92 -20.38 -4.52
CA ASN A 176 7.93 -20.24 -5.59
C ASN A 176 9.29 -20.89 -5.23
N GLY A 177 9.39 -21.55 -4.07
CA GLY A 177 10.60 -22.20 -3.57
C GLY A 177 11.60 -21.26 -2.87
N ARG A 178 11.33 -19.96 -2.79
CA ARG A 178 12.19 -19.01 -2.07
C ARG A 178 12.09 -19.24 -0.57
N GLU A 179 13.24 -19.24 0.08
CA GLU A 179 13.36 -19.28 1.54
C GLU A 179 13.43 -17.85 2.07
N VAL A 180 12.48 -17.49 2.93
CA VAL A 180 12.29 -16.10 3.39
C VAL A 180 12.35 -16.03 4.91
N CYS A 181 13.07 -15.05 5.44
CA CYS A 181 13.00 -14.68 6.86
C CYS A 181 11.96 -13.57 7.08
N PRO A 182 10.80 -13.86 7.71
CA PRO A 182 9.72 -12.86 7.88
C PRO A 182 10.15 -11.63 8.70
N ALA A 183 11.06 -11.82 9.66
CA ALA A 183 11.58 -10.72 10.49
C ALA A 183 12.43 -9.74 9.68
N VAL A 184 13.31 -10.25 8.80
CA VAL A 184 14.10 -9.41 7.88
C VAL A 184 13.17 -8.68 6.90
N VAL A 185 12.17 -9.38 6.35
CA VAL A 185 11.18 -8.77 5.46
C VAL A 185 10.47 -7.60 6.14
N TYR A 186 10.01 -7.78 7.38
CA TYR A 186 9.40 -6.69 8.16
C TYR A 186 10.33 -5.47 8.29
N GLY A 187 11.58 -5.70 8.66
CA GLY A 187 12.58 -4.65 8.79
C GLY A 187 12.82 -3.90 7.48
N VAL A 188 12.97 -4.63 6.38
CA VAL A 188 13.19 -4.06 5.04
C VAL A 188 11.99 -3.22 4.60
N LEU A 189 10.75 -3.68 4.82
CA LEU A 189 9.55 -2.91 4.52
C LEU A 189 9.51 -1.57 5.27
N SER A 190 9.90 -1.57 6.55
CA SER A 190 9.99 -0.34 7.35
C SER A 190 11.02 0.63 6.77
N GLU A 191 12.17 0.13 6.31
CA GLU A 191 13.21 0.96 5.71
C GLU A 191 12.84 1.49 4.31
N ILE A 192 11.99 0.78 3.56
CA ILE A 192 11.35 1.29 2.33
C ILE A 192 10.42 2.46 2.67
N MET A 193 9.53 2.28 3.66
CA MET A 193 8.56 3.31 4.07
C MET A 193 9.21 4.61 4.54
N HIS A 194 10.40 4.53 5.14
CA HIS A 194 11.13 5.69 5.66
C HIS A 194 12.27 6.18 4.75
N ALA A 195 12.47 5.54 3.59
CA ALA A 195 13.50 5.87 2.60
C ALA A 195 14.93 5.97 3.18
N ARG A 196 15.28 5.05 4.08
CA ARG A 196 16.61 5.04 4.74
C ARG A 196 17.61 4.15 4.01
N LEU A 197 17.19 2.97 3.57
CA LEU A 197 18.03 2.04 2.78
C LEU A 197 17.67 2.00 1.29
N PHE A 198 16.53 2.56 0.91
CA PHE A 198 15.95 2.48 -0.43
C PHE A 198 15.86 3.83 -1.15
N GLU A 199 16.78 4.76 -0.86
CA GLU A 199 16.79 6.11 -1.46
C GLU A 199 16.68 6.07 -3.00
N GLU A 200 17.48 5.23 -3.65
CA GLU A 200 17.48 5.11 -5.10
C GLU A 200 16.14 4.64 -5.66
N ALA A 201 15.39 3.79 -4.93
CA ALA A 201 14.05 3.39 -5.32
C ALA A 201 13.05 4.56 -5.23
N MET A 202 13.15 5.39 -4.18
CA MET A 202 12.30 6.59 -4.03
C MET A 202 12.56 7.60 -5.13
N TRP A 203 13.84 7.75 -5.46
CA TRP A 203 14.28 8.63 -6.52
C TRP A 203 13.82 8.13 -7.89
N TRP A 204 13.97 6.84 -8.14
CA TRP A 204 13.48 6.21 -9.36
C TRP A 204 11.99 6.47 -9.50
N GLU A 205 11.21 6.14 -8.47
CA GLU A 205 9.78 6.39 -8.47
C GLU A 205 9.47 7.87 -8.70
N SER A 206 10.14 8.80 -8.04
CA SER A 206 9.71 10.21 -8.03
C SER A 206 10.21 11.01 -9.23
N ALA A 207 11.41 10.72 -9.72
CA ALA A 207 12.09 11.53 -10.74
C ALA A 207 12.53 10.73 -11.97
N ALA A 208 13.00 9.49 -11.81
CA ALA A 208 13.60 8.73 -12.91
C ALA A 208 12.61 7.85 -13.70
N LEU A 209 11.42 7.56 -13.16
CA LEU A 209 10.33 6.82 -13.83
C LEU A 209 9.79 7.55 -15.07
N LEU A 210 10.32 8.74 -15.38
CA LEU A 210 10.20 9.40 -16.68
C LEU A 210 11.00 8.69 -17.80
N SER A 211 12.00 7.90 -17.45
CA SER A 211 12.76 6.97 -18.30
C SER A 211 12.39 5.53 -17.95
N ARG A 212 11.79 4.80 -18.89
CA ARG A 212 11.31 3.43 -18.66
C ARG A 212 12.42 2.36 -18.56
N PHE A 213 13.63 2.68 -19.03
CA PHE A 213 14.69 1.69 -19.20
C PHE A 213 15.66 1.60 -18.03
N ASP A 214 15.65 2.60 -17.15
CA ASP A 214 16.64 2.75 -16.09
C ASP A 214 16.02 2.36 -14.75
N VAL A 215 15.62 1.09 -14.59
CA VAL A 215 15.11 0.57 -13.30
C VAL A 215 16.30 0.08 -12.46
N PRO A 216 16.62 0.73 -11.32
CA PRO A 216 17.73 0.32 -10.46
C PRO A 216 17.53 -1.08 -9.86
N SER A 217 18.61 -1.81 -9.59
CA SER A 217 18.56 -3.13 -8.94
C SER A 217 17.87 -3.10 -7.58
N VAL A 218 18.05 -2.00 -6.82
CA VAL A 218 17.38 -1.82 -5.51
C VAL A 218 15.86 -1.78 -5.63
N VAL A 219 15.31 -1.38 -6.78
CA VAL A 219 13.86 -1.39 -7.02
C VAL A 219 13.37 -2.82 -7.17
N TYR A 220 14.11 -3.69 -7.87
CA TYR A 220 13.78 -5.11 -7.94
C TYR A 220 13.82 -5.76 -6.56
N GLY A 221 14.85 -5.46 -5.74
CA GLY A 221 14.92 -5.95 -4.36
C GLY A 221 13.76 -5.48 -3.49
N ALA A 222 13.24 -4.25 -3.71
CA ALA A 222 12.05 -3.77 -3.02
C ALA A 222 10.78 -4.50 -3.45
N VAL A 223 10.60 -4.73 -4.77
CA VAL A 223 9.48 -5.53 -5.30
C VAL A 223 9.50 -6.94 -4.74
N ASP A 224 10.68 -7.59 -4.74
CA ASP A 224 10.89 -8.91 -4.17
C ASP A 224 10.48 -8.98 -2.70
N CYS A 225 10.95 -8.04 -1.88
CA CYS A 225 10.60 -8.00 -0.46
C CYS A 225 9.09 -7.80 -0.22
N ILE A 226 8.45 -6.94 -1.02
CA ILE A 226 7.01 -6.70 -0.96
C ILE A 226 6.24 -7.95 -1.38
N ALA A 227 6.65 -8.61 -2.47
CA ALA A 227 6.05 -9.85 -2.95
C ALA A 227 6.21 -10.99 -1.93
N ASP A 228 7.37 -11.10 -1.27
CA ASP A 228 7.63 -12.08 -0.21
C ASP A 228 6.67 -11.87 0.97
N ALA A 229 6.50 -10.63 1.44
CA ALA A 229 5.56 -10.30 2.53
C ALA A 229 4.09 -10.62 2.18
N LEU A 230 3.69 -10.33 0.95
CA LEU A 230 2.34 -10.62 0.47
C LEU A 230 2.12 -12.11 0.23
N SER A 231 3.15 -12.85 -0.19
CA SER A 231 3.11 -14.31 -0.30
C SER A 231 2.94 -14.99 1.06
N LEU A 232 3.68 -14.53 2.08
CA LEU A 232 3.49 -14.95 3.47
C LEU A 232 2.05 -14.68 3.94
N SER A 233 1.53 -13.50 3.63
CA SER A 233 0.16 -13.09 3.98
C SER A 233 -0.89 -13.97 3.31
N LEU A 234 -0.79 -14.21 1.99
CA LEU A 234 -1.69 -15.09 1.24
C LEU A 234 -1.64 -16.54 1.76
N THR A 235 -0.46 -17.02 2.15
CA THR A 235 -0.32 -18.35 2.76
C THR A 235 -1.17 -18.43 4.03
N GLN A 236 -1.10 -17.44 4.92
CA GLN A 236 -1.94 -17.41 6.13
C GLN A 236 -3.43 -17.26 5.80
N ILE A 237 -3.79 -16.42 4.83
CA ILE A 237 -5.17 -16.28 4.36
C ILE A 237 -5.71 -17.64 3.86
N GLN A 238 -4.91 -18.42 3.14
CA GLN A 238 -5.29 -19.78 2.70
C GLN A 238 -5.52 -20.72 3.88
N TYR A 239 -4.61 -20.74 4.85
CA TYR A 239 -4.77 -21.56 6.06
C TYR A 239 -6.05 -21.22 6.82
N MET A 240 -6.27 -19.94 7.02
CA MET A 240 -7.43 -19.45 7.75
C MET A 240 -8.75 -19.66 7.01
N THR A 241 -8.72 -19.56 5.67
CA THR A 241 -9.86 -19.91 4.81
C THR A 241 -10.18 -21.40 4.94
N ALA A 242 -9.16 -22.27 4.93
CA ALA A 242 -9.34 -23.71 5.11
C ALA A 242 -9.94 -24.04 6.48
N ALA A 243 -9.48 -23.40 7.55
CA ALA A 243 -10.09 -23.54 8.88
C ALA A 243 -11.56 -23.08 8.89
N GLY A 244 -11.89 -22.00 8.18
CA GLY A 244 -13.27 -21.54 7.98
C GLY A 244 -14.15 -22.59 7.29
N LEU A 245 -13.67 -23.20 6.21
CA LEU A 245 -14.37 -24.27 5.48
C LEU A 245 -14.58 -25.51 6.35
N TYR A 246 -13.54 -25.93 7.08
CA TYR A 246 -13.62 -27.07 7.99
C TYR A 246 -14.74 -26.89 9.02
N ARG A 247 -14.84 -25.70 9.63
CA ARG A 247 -15.89 -25.35 10.60
C ARG A 247 -17.29 -25.30 9.99
N GLN A 248 -17.41 -24.99 8.71
CA GLN A 248 -18.70 -25.00 7.99
C GLN A 248 -19.13 -26.41 7.56
N GLY A 249 -18.29 -27.43 7.76
CA GLY A 249 -18.58 -28.81 7.41
C GLY A 249 -18.04 -29.24 6.05
N ASP A 250 -17.08 -28.50 5.48
CA ASP A 250 -16.44 -28.78 4.18
C ASP A 250 -14.96 -29.20 4.33
N PRO A 251 -14.64 -30.32 5.00
CA PRO A 251 -13.26 -30.72 5.29
C PRO A 251 -12.45 -31.11 4.04
N GLU A 252 -13.09 -31.62 2.99
CA GLU A 252 -12.41 -32.00 1.74
C GLU A 252 -11.88 -30.76 0.99
N ASP A 253 -12.67 -29.68 0.96
CA ASP A 253 -12.25 -28.41 0.38
C ASP A 253 -11.15 -27.75 1.21
N ALA A 254 -11.24 -27.83 2.54
CA ALA A 254 -10.20 -27.35 3.44
C ALA A 254 -8.86 -28.04 3.16
N VAL A 255 -8.84 -29.38 3.08
CA VAL A 255 -7.65 -30.17 2.75
C VAL A 255 -7.11 -29.82 1.36
N THR A 256 -7.99 -29.66 0.37
CA THR A 256 -7.60 -29.28 -1.00
C THR A 256 -6.94 -27.90 -1.04
N LEU A 257 -7.48 -26.93 -0.30
CA LEU A 257 -6.92 -25.59 -0.23
C LEU A 257 -5.53 -25.60 0.43
N ILE A 258 -5.33 -26.34 1.51
CA ILE A 258 -4.00 -26.48 2.12
C ILE A 258 -3.01 -27.17 1.18
N ALA A 259 -3.44 -28.22 0.47
CA ALA A 259 -2.59 -28.91 -0.50
C ALA A 259 -2.10 -27.96 -1.61
N SER A 260 -2.91 -26.95 -1.98
CA SER A 260 -2.53 -25.96 -2.98
C SER A 260 -1.42 -25.00 -2.56
N ILE A 261 -1.18 -24.82 -1.26
CA ILE A 261 -0.09 -23.98 -0.73
C ILE A 261 1.27 -24.55 -1.16
N ASN A 262 1.36 -25.88 -1.28
CA ASN A 262 2.57 -26.61 -1.64
C ASN A 262 2.70 -26.90 -3.16
N LEU A 263 1.70 -26.51 -3.97
CA LEU A 263 1.80 -26.64 -5.42
C LEU A 263 2.75 -25.55 -5.92
N ALA A 264 4.00 -25.95 -6.08
CA ALA A 264 5.07 -25.02 -6.43
C ALA A 264 4.78 -24.31 -7.76
N VAL A 265 4.74 -22.98 -7.72
CA VAL A 265 4.88 -22.16 -8.93
C VAL A 265 6.36 -22.24 -9.30
N ARG A 266 6.77 -23.34 -9.93
CA ARG A 266 8.10 -23.47 -10.52
C ARG A 266 8.11 -22.73 -11.86
N PRO A 267 8.87 -21.63 -12.05
CA PRO A 267 9.68 -21.59 -13.24
C PRO A 267 10.66 -22.75 -13.11
N SER A 268 10.65 -23.67 -14.07
CA SER A 268 11.50 -24.86 -14.05
C SER A 268 12.99 -24.52 -14.03
N ALA A 269 13.56 -24.25 -12.86
CA ALA A 269 15.01 -24.08 -12.68
C ALA A 269 15.76 -25.41 -12.76
N ASP A 270 15.07 -26.54 -12.54
CA ASP A 270 15.65 -27.89 -12.70
C ASP A 270 15.88 -28.28 -14.18
N VAL A 271 15.48 -27.45 -15.16
CA VAL A 271 15.82 -27.63 -16.58
C VAL A 271 17.08 -26.84 -16.97
N ALA A 272 17.69 -26.08 -16.04
CA ALA A 272 18.96 -25.39 -16.32
C ALA A 272 20.17 -26.34 -16.48
N GLY A 273 19.99 -27.65 -16.25
CA GLY A 273 21.02 -28.67 -16.42
C GLY A 273 20.84 -29.61 -17.62
N GLU A 274 19.70 -29.55 -18.32
CA GLU A 274 19.47 -30.34 -19.54
C GLU A 274 19.45 -29.38 -20.73
N GLU A 275 20.43 -29.51 -21.63
CA GLU A 275 20.35 -28.84 -22.93
C GLU A 275 18.99 -29.17 -23.57
N PRO A 276 18.18 -28.15 -23.92
CA PRO A 276 16.90 -28.41 -24.56
C PRO A 276 17.17 -29.18 -25.86
N PRO A 277 16.39 -30.22 -26.19
CA PRO A 277 16.57 -30.95 -27.44
C PRO A 277 16.56 -29.96 -28.62
N ASP A 278 17.40 -30.17 -29.63
CA ASP A 278 17.60 -29.26 -30.78
C ASP A 278 16.30 -28.85 -31.51
N ASP A 279 15.21 -29.60 -31.30
CA ASP A 279 13.88 -29.36 -31.87
C ASP A 279 12.90 -28.66 -30.89
N ALA A 280 13.33 -28.29 -29.69
CA ALA A 280 12.53 -27.55 -28.74
C ALA A 280 12.26 -26.14 -29.29
N LEU A 281 11.01 -25.90 -29.68
CA LEU A 281 10.51 -24.56 -29.96
C LEU A 281 10.98 -23.63 -28.83
N PRO A 282 11.63 -22.49 -29.14
CA PRO A 282 12.10 -21.59 -28.10
C PRO A 282 10.93 -21.27 -27.19
N TYR A 283 11.11 -21.42 -25.88
CA TYR A 283 10.22 -20.89 -24.85
C TYR A 283 10.17 -19.37 -25.04
N SER A 284 9.37 -18.92 -26.00
CA SER A 284 8.96 -17.54 -26.14
C SER A 284 7.81 -17.36 -25.15
N SER A 285 8.10 -17.39 -23.86
CA SER A 285 7.07 -17.10 -22.86
C SER A 285 6.92 -15.59 -22.76
N SER A 286 6.21 -14.98 -23.70
CA SER A 286 5.58 -13.69 -23.42
C SER A 286 4.60 -13.90 -22.27
N PHE A 287 4.92 -13.37 -21.10
CA PHE A 287 4.02 -13.36 -19.94
C PHE A 287 2.76 -12.58 -20.30
N VAL A 288 1.60 -13.05 -19.82
CA VAL A 288 0.39 -12.24 -19.86
C VAL A 288 0.45 -11.30 -18.67
N LEU A 289 0.49 -9.99 -18.96
CA LEU A 289 0.64 -8.95 -17.96
C LEU A 289 -0.58 -8.03 -17.94
N PRO A 290 -0.96 -7.47 -16.77
CA PRO A 290 -2.10 -6.55 -16.67
C PRO A 290 -1.93 -5.31 -17.56
N ARG A 291 -3.00 -4.89 -18.21
CA ARG A 291 -3.02 -3.69 -19.06
C ARG A 291 -3.33 -2.44 -18.25
N LEU A 292 -2.99 -1.26 -18.76
CA LEU A 292 -3.21 0.03 -18.07
C LEU A 292 -4.58 0.22 -17.42
N PRO A 293 -5.73 -0.17 -18.04
CA PRO A 293 -7.04 0.00 -17.40
C PRO A 293 -7.15 -0.63 -16.01
N THR A 294 -6.37 -1.67 -15.71
CA THR A 294 -6.35 -2.34 -14.41
C THR A 294 -5.48 -1.63 -13.37
N VAL A 295 -4.61 -0.71 -13.80
CA VAL A 295 -3.62 -0.02 -12.95
C VAL A 295 -4.00 1.44 -12.72
N MET A 296 -4.80 2.05 -13.61
CA MET A 296 -5.22 3.46 -13.50
C MET A 296 -5.91 3.76 -12.16
N PRO A 297 -5.75 4.97 -11.62
CA PRO A 297 -6.53 5.44 -10.48
C PRO A 297 -7.99 5.62 -10.87
N LEU A 298 -8.90 5.40 -9.93
CA LEU A 298 -10.34 5.43 -10.16
C LEU A 298 -10.92 6.87 -10.15
N SER A 299 -10.30 7.76 -10.92
CA SER A 299 -10.84 9.11 -11.20
C SER A 299 -11.83 9.06 -12.38
N PRO A 300 -12.88 9.92 -12.40
CA PRO A 300 -13.86 9.99 -13.50
C PRO A 300 -13.26 10.16 -14.90
N ASP A 301 -12.17 10.91 -15.02
CA ASP A 301 -11.47 11.23 -16.27
C ASP A 301 -10.34 10.25 -16.61
N GLU A 302 -10.11 9.24 -15.76
CA GLU A 302 -9.05 8.25 -15.91
C GLU A 302 -9.58 6.80 -15.81
N GLY A 303 -9.35 6.10 -14.70
CA GLY A 303 -9.68 4.68 -14.55
C GLY A 303 -11.18 4.36 -14.62
N LEU A 304 -12.06 5.34 -14.42
CA LEU A 304 -13.52 5.17 -14.51
C LEU A 304 -14.09 5.53 -15.89
N LEU A 305 -13.24 5.81 -16.89
CA LEU A 305 -13.71 6.01 -18.26
C LEU A 305 -14.52 4.78 -18.74
N PRO A 306 -15.64 4.97 -19.46
CA PRO A 306 -16.52 3.85 -19.84
C PRO A 306 -15.82 2.72 -20.61
N VAL A 307 -14.80 3.05 -21.41
CA VAL A 307 -13.99 2.06 -22.14
C VAL A 307 -13.14 1.19 -21.22
N PHE A 308 -12.64 1.74 -20.12
CA PHE A 308 -11.85 1.00 -19.12
C PHE A 308 -12.75 0.18 -18.20
N VAL A 309 -13.89 0.72 -17.78
CA VAL A 309 -14.90 -0.03 -17.02
C VAL A 309 -15.35 -1.26 -17.80
N ARG A 310 -15.70 -1.10 -19.08
CA ARG A 310 -16.06 -2.24 -19.94
C ARG A 310 -14.94 -3.28 -20.07
N TYR A 311 -13.68 -2.84 -20.19
CA TYR A 311 -12.54 -3.76 -20.20
C TYR A 311 -12.47 -4.58 -18.90
N LEU A 312 -12.66 -3.94 -17.74
CA LEU A 312 -12.68 -4.61 -16.45
C LEU A 312 -13.86 -5.58 -16.31
N ASP A 313 -15.04 -5.21 -16.82
CA ASP A 313 -16.21 -6.10 -16.88
C ASP A 313 -15.92 -7.36 -17.71
N ASP A 314 -15.28 -7.21 -18.88
CA ASP A 314 -14.88 -8.33 -19.74
C ASP A 314 -13.86 -9.26 -19.03
N GLN A 315 -12.91 -8.70 -18.26
CA GLN A 315 -11.98 -9.48 -17.43
C GLN A 315 -12.72 -10.26 -16.35
N ARG A 316 -13.61 -9.61 -15.59
CA ARG A 316 -14.40 -10.24 -14.52
C ARG A 316 -15.29 -11.35 -15.07
N SER A 317 -15.99 -11.11 -16.18
CA SER A 317 -16.86 -12.12 -16.81
C SER A 317 -16.07 -13.37 -17.24
N THR A 318 -14.88 -13.17 -17.81
CA THR A 318 -13.97 -14.27 -18.20
C THR A 318 -13.52 -15.05 -16.96
N TYR A 319 -13.10 -14.34 -15.92
CA TYR A 319 -12.65 -14.93 -14.66
C TYR A 319 -13.75 -15.73 -13.94
N GLU A 320 -14.95 -15.16 -13.80
CA GLU A 320 -16.08 -15.85 -13.17
C GLU A 320 -16.48 -17.10 -13.95
N SER A 321 -16.46 -17.05 -15.29
CA SER A 321 -16.72 -18.22 -16.13
C SER A 321 -15.75 -19.38 -15.83
N LEU A 322 -14.46 -19.07 -15.66
CA LEU A 322 -13.45 -20.07 -15.30
C LEU A 322 -13.71 -20.70 -13.94
N ALA A 323 -14.13 -19.89 -12.96
CA ALA A 323 -14.44 -20.41 -11.63
C ALA A 323 -15.67 -21.33 -11.60
N TRP A 324 -16.55 -21.25 -12.62
CA TRP A 324 -17.65 -22.19 -12.84
C TRP A 324 -17.27 -23.37 -13.76
N ASN A 325 -15.97 -23.68 -13.91
CA ASN A 325 -15.44 -24.72 -14.79
C ASN A 325 -15.80 -24.58 -16.28
N HIS A 326 -16.20 -23.38 -16.72
CA HIS A 326 -16.35 -23.10 -18.15
C HIS A 326 -14.98 -22.76 -18.75
N ARG A 327 -14.82 -22.99 -20.06
CA ARG A 327 -13.60 -22.66 -20.81
C ARG A 327 -13.95 -21.61 -21.87
N PRO A 328 -13.94 -20.30 -21.56
CA PRO A 328 -14.37 -19.25 -22.49
C PRO A 328 -13.63 -19.27 -23.83
N ALA A 329 -12.32 -19.58 -23.80
CA ALA A 329 -11.49 -19.72 -24.98
C ALA A 329 -11.35 -21.18 -25.49
N GLY A 330 -12.13 -22.13 -24.95
CA GLY A 330 -12.01 -23.55 -25.28
C GLY A 330 -10.72 -24.24 -24.80
N ARG A 331 -9.91 -23.56 -23.97
CA ARG A 331 -8.62 -24.04 -23.46
C ARG A 331 -8.47 -23.86 -21.96
N LEU A 332 -7.45 -24.50 -21.39
CA LEU A 332 -6.94 -24.20 -20.06
C LEU A 332 -6.13 -22.89 -20.09
N TYR A 333 -6.06 -22.23 -18.94
CA TYR A 333 -5.32 -20.99 -18.72
C TYR A 333 -4.07 -21.31 -17.91
N ARG A 334 -2.97 -20.64 -18.24
CA ARG A 334 -1.72 -20.70 -17.44
C ARG A 334 -1.88 -19.90 -16.15
N ASP A 335 -1.00 -20.14 -15.17
CA ASP A 335 -1.04 -19.45 -13.88
C ASP A 335 -0.88 -17.92 -14.02
N ASP A 336 -0.02 -17.46 -14.93
CA ASP A 336 0.15 -16.02 -15.21
C ASP A 336 -1.10 -15.38 -15.81
N GLU A 337 -1.82 -16.12 -16.64
CA GLU A 337 -3.10 -15.68 -17.22
C GLU A 337 -4.20 -15.64 -16.16
N LEU A 338 -4.27 -16.66 -15.28
CA LEU A 338 -5.22 -16.72 -14.18
C LEU A 338 -4.98 -15.60 -13.16
N ALA A 339 -3.72 -15.37 -12.77
CA ALA A 339 -3.35 -14.28 -11.87
C ALA A 339 -3.73 -12.91 -12.47
N THR A 340 -3.49 -12.71 -13.77
CA THR A 340 -3.87 -11.48 -14.48
C THR A 340 -5.39 -11.29 -14.55
N LEU A 341 -6.15 -12.36 -14.82
CA LEU A 341 -7.61 -12.32 -14.85
C LEU A 341 -8.20 -12.07 -13.46
N ALA A 342 -7.68 -12.73 -12.42
CA ALA A 342 -8.07 -12.49 -11.04
C ALA A 342 -7.80 -11.04 -10.65
N PHE A 343 -6.58 -10.55 -10.88
CA PHE A 343 -6.23 -9.14 -10.66
C PHE A 343 -7.23 -8.19 -11.37
N GLY A 344 -7.55 -8.45 -12.64
CA GLY A 344 -8.56 -7.69 -13.39
C GLY A 344 -9.97 -7.74 -12.77
N ALA A 345 -10.40 -8.90 -12.28
CA ALA A 345 -11.71 -9.08 -11.65
C ALA A 345 -11.83 -8.33 -10.31
N HIS A 346 -10.80 -8.37 -9.47
CA HIS A 346 -10.77 -7.59 -8.23
C HIS A 346 -10.69 -6.08 -8.52
N ARG A 347 -9.97 -5.66 -9.56
CA ARG A 347 -9.97 -4.25 -10.01
C ARG A 347 -11.35 -3.80 -10.51
N GLN A 348 -12.09 -4.68 -11.19
CA GLN A 348 -13.48 -4.43 -11.57
C GLN A 348 -14.36 -4.18 -10.33
N ALA A 349 -14.16 -4.95 -9.25
CA ALA A 349 -14.90 -4.75 -8.00
C ALA A 349 -14.64 -3.37 -7.39
N SER A 350 -13.39 -2.92 -7.36
CA SER A 350 -13.04 -1.56 -6.93
C SER A 350 -13.70 -0.49 -7.80
N ALA A 351 -13.65 -0.65 -9.13
CA ALA A 351 -14.29 0.29 -10.07
C ALA A 351 -15.81 0.34 -9.88
N SER A 352 -16.46 -0.81 -9.70
CA SER A 352 -17.90 -0.90 -9.43
C SER A 352 -18.27 -0.21 -8.13
N PHE A 353 -17.46 -0.39 -7.08
CA PHE A 353 -17.69 0.29 -5.81
C PHE A 353 -17.54 1.81 -5.94
N ALA A 354 -16.49 2.29 -6.60
CA ALA A 354 -16.28 3.73 -6.83
C ALA A 354 -17.43 4.36 -7.63
N LEU A 355 -17.93 3.67 -8.66
CA LEU A 355 -19.11 4.13 -9.43
C LEU A 355 -20.38 4.18 -8.57
N ARG A 356 -20.58 3.22 -7.67
CA ARG A 356 -21.71 3.24 -6.71
C ARG A 356 -21.58 4.40 -5.73
N ALA A 357 -20.38 4.66 -5.23
CA ALA A 357 -20.11 5.79 -4.34
C ALA A 357 -20.39 7.13 -5.02
N LEU A 358 -19.93 7.31 -6.27
CA LEU A 358 -20.24 8.50 -7.08
C LEU A 358 -21.73 8.67 -7.34
N ALA A 359 -22.45 7.57 -7.60
CA ALA A 359 -23.89 7.62 -7.79
C ALA A 359 -24.61 8.02 -6.48
N ALA A 360 -24.19 7.48 -5.34
CA ALA A 360 -24.74 7.84 -4.03
C ALA A 360 -24.47 9.31 -3.68
N GLU A 361 -23.24 9.80 -3.93
CA GLU A 361 -22.89 11.22 -3.70
C GLU A 361 -23.72 12.14 -4.60
N ARG A 362 -23.96 11.76 -5.85
CA ARG A 362 -24.85 12.51 -6.76
C ARG A 362 -26.29 12.54 -6.26
N ASP A 363 -26.81 11.41 -5.80
CA ASP A 363 -28.17 11.31 -5.30
C ASP A 363 -28.35 12.11 -3.98
N GLU A 364 -27.30 12.21 -3.17
CA GLU A 364 -27.27 12.95 -1.91
C GLU A 364 -27.12 14.47 -2.10
N LEU A 365 -26.22 14.91 -3.00
CA LEU A 365 -25.94 16.32 -3.23
C LEU A 365 -26.87 16.98 -4.27
N GLY A 366 -27.55 16.18 -5.11
CA GLY A 366 -28.48 16.70 -6.12
C GLY A 366 -27.82 17.71 -7.06
N ASP A 367 -28.36 18.93 -7.11
CA ASP A 367 -27.85 20.01 -7.96
C ASP A 367 -26.45 20.53 -7.53
N ASP A 368 -26.04 20.28 -6.27
CA ASP A 368 -24.72 20.65 -5.76
C ASP A 368 -23.62 19.63 -6.14
N PHE A 369 -24.00 18.48 -6.71
CA PHE A 369 -23.03 17.48 -7.17
C PHE A 369 -22.20 18.01 -8.33
N ASN A 370 -20.88 18.01 -8.17
CA ASN A 370 -19.95 18.47 -9.20
C ASN A 370 -18.87 17.42 -9.46
N ILE A 371 -19.02 16.66 -10.55
CA ILE A 371 -18.03 15.66 -10.96
C ILE A 371 -16.68 16.28 -11.34
N ASP A 372 -16.68 17.50 -11.89
CA ASP A 372 -15.47 18.23 -12.24
C ASP A 372 -14.68 18.65 -10.98
N SER A 373 -15.34 18.78 -9.83
CA SER A 373 -14.69 19.01 -8.53
C SER A 373 -13.76 17.86 -8.14
N VAL A 374 -14.11 16.61 -8.46
CA VAL A 374 -13.29 15.44 -8.15
C VAL A 374 -12.04 15.40 -9.03
N ALA A 375 -12.22 15.60 -10.34
CA ALA A 375 -11.11 15.62 -11.32
C ALA A 375 -10.14 16.80 -11.08
N SER A 376 -10.69 18.00 -10.80
CA SER A 376 -9.88 19.19 -10.48
C SER A 376 -9.07 19.00 -9.19
N ARG A 377 -9.66 18.45 -8.12
CA ARG A 377 -8.92 18.09 -6.90
C ARG A 377 -7.77 17.12 -7.18
N GLY A 378 -8.03 16.11 -8.01
CA GLY A 378 -7.00 15.17 -8.48
C GLY A 378 -5.80 15.84 -9.14
N THR A 379 -6.08 16.80 -10.03
CA THR A 379 -5.04 17.61 -10.69
C THR A 379 -4.17 18.35 -9.68
N ASN A 380 -4.75 18.86 -8.59
CA ASN A 380 -4.02 19.62 -7.57
C ASN A 380 -3.04 18.75 -6.80
N TYR A 381 -3.45 17.55 -6.39
CA TYR A 381 -2.57 16.58 -5.73
C TYR A 381 -1.43 16.15 -6.65
N ILE A 382 -1.72 15.91 -7.93
CA ILE A 382 -0.71 15.56 -8.94
C ILE A 382 0.30 16.71 -9.12
N VAL A 383 -0.18 17.95 -9.25
CA VAL A 383 0.67 19.13 -9.42
C VAL A 383 1.60 19.31 -8.22
N VAL A 384 1.09 19.18 -7.00
CA VAL A 384 1.91 19.33 -5.78
C VAL A 384 2.89 18.17 -5.61
N ALA A 385 2.48 16.92 -5.90
CA ALA A 385 3.39 15.78 -5.88
C ALA A 385 4.51 15.91 -6.90
N GLU A 386 4.23 16.37 -8.12
CA GLU A 386 5.26 16.62 -9.14
C GLU A 386 6.12 17.85 -8.83
N LEU A 387 5.59 18.85 -8.11
CA LEU A 387 6.35 19.97 -7.58
C LEU A 387 7.37 19.50 -6.53
N ALA A 388 6.96 18.60 -5.63
CA ALA A 388 7.86 17.97 -4.66
C ALA A 388 8.94 17.12 -5.36
N ALA A 389 8.59 16.38 -6.42
CA ALA A 389 9.58 15.66 -7.24
C ALA A 389 10.57 16.60 -7.94
N LEU A 390 10.12 17.76 -8.44
CA LEU A 390 11.00 18.77 -9.01
C LEU A 390 11.93 19.37 -7.97
N ALA A 391 11.42 19.65 -6.76
CA ALA A 391 12.23 20.11 -5.64
C ALA A 391 13.28 19.06 -5.26
N ALA A 392 12.90 17.78 -5.17
CA ALA A 392 13.83 16.67 -4.96
C ALA A 392 14.90 16.63 -6.06
N LEU A 393 14.49 16.86 -7.31
CA LEU A 393 15.38 16.86 -8.46
C LEU A 393 16.49 17.91 -8.33
N TRP A 394 16.10 19.12 -7.95
CA TRP A 394 17.00 20.25 -7.84
C TRP A 394 17.89 20.19 -6.59
N THR A 395 17.39 19.66 -5.48
CA THR A 395 18.23 19.46 -4.28
C THR A 395 19.26 18.36 -4.50
N ARG A 396 18.92 17.25 -5.17
CA ARG A 396 19.88 16.17 -5.47
C ARG A 396 20.99 16.61 -6.41
N ASN A 397 20.64 17.31 -7.49
CA ASN A 397 21.59 17.70 -8.54
C ASN A 397 22.23 19.07 -8.30
N GLY A 398 21.71 19.83 -7.34
CA GLY A 398 22.16 21.17 -7.03
C GLY A 398 23.11 21.21 -5.83
N PRO A 399 23.78 22.35 -5.61
CA PRO A 399 24.73 22.50 -4.51
C PRO A 399 24.08 22.77 -3.15
N LEU A 400 22.77 23.00 -3.10
CA LEU A 400 22.06 23.45 -1.89
C LEU A 400 21.25 22.29 -1.29
N ILE A 401 21.44 22.06 0.01
CA ILE A 401 20.66 21.14 0.85
C ILE A 401 20.38 19.74 0.22
N PRO A 402 21.41 19.02 -0.28
CA PRO A 402 21.20 17.74 -0.96
C PRO A 402 20.51 16.67 -0.10
N ALA A 403 20.68 16.74 1.23
CA ALA A 403 20.01 15.85 2.19
C ALA A 403 18.48 15.98 2.21
N ALA A 404 17.91 17.07 1.65
CA ALA A 404 16.47 17.22 1.51
C ALA A 404 15.89 16.47 0.29
N SER A 405 16.72 15.91 -0.60
CA SER A 405 16.26 15.27 -1.83
C SER A 405 15.45 14.00 -1.58
N THR A 406 15.97 13.08 -0.78
CA THR A 406 15.32 11.82 -0.39
C THR A 406 13.96 12.01 0.27
N PRO A 407 13.81 12.85 1.33
CA PRO A 407 12.50 13.09 1.91
C PRO A 407 11.52 13.74 0.92
N LEU A 408 11.96 14.63 0.03
CA LEU A 408 11.09 15.22 -1.00
C LEU A 408 10.65 14.21 -2.07
N ALA A 409 11.53 13.29 -2.46
CA ALA A 409 11.16 12.19 -3.35
C ALA A 409 10.09 11.31 -2.67
N LEU A 410 10.33 10.90 -1.43
CA LEU A 410 9.38 10.11 -0.66
C LEU A 410 8.02 10.84 -0.49
N VAL A 411 8.01 12.15 -0.26
CA VAL A 411 6.79 12.98 -0.25
C VAL A 411 6.04 12.92 -1.58
N SER A 412 6.73 13.01 -2.72
CA SER A 412 6.10 12.92 -4.04
C SER A 412 5.41 11.57 -4.24
N SER A 413 6.10 10.48 -3.88
CA SER A 413 5.59 9.11 -3.95
C SER A 413 4.35 8.91 -3.07
N THR A 414 4.48 9.22 -1.79
CA THR A 414 3.45 8.95 -0.78
C THR A 414 2.21 9.81 -0.96
N LEU A 415 2.34 11.07 -1.35
CA LEU A 415 1.20 11.95 -1.62
C LEU A 415 0.38 11.45 -2.82
N ARG A 416 1.05 11.06 -3.91
CA ARG A 416 0.38 10.49 -5.10
C ARG A 416 -0.38 9.22 -4.74
N SER A 417 0.28 8.34 -4.00
CA SER A 417 -0.30 7.06 -3.60
C SER A 417 -1.47 7.22 -2.63
N ALA A 418 -1.37 8.17 -1.68
CA ALA A 418 -2.46 8.50 -0.76
C ALA A 418 -3.72 8.95 -1.52
N TYR A 419 -3.56 9.81 -2.54
CA TYR A 419 -4.67 10.22 -3.40
C TYR A 419 -5.29 9.01 -4.14
N TRP A 420 -4.45 8.13 -4.68
CA TRP A 420 -4.91 6.95 -5.42
C TRP A 420 -5.64 5.93 -4.55
N LEU A 421 -5.28 5.82 -3.26
CA LEU A 421 -5.97 4.97 -2.29
C LEU A 421 -7.28 5.62 -1.82
N TRP A 422 -7.28 6.94 -1.62
CA TRP A 422 -8.47 7.69 -1.24
C TRP A 422 -9.60 7.60 -2.27
N LEU A 423 -9.26 7.61 -3.57
CA LEU A 423 -10.23 7.36 -4.65
C LEU A 423 -10.89 5.97 -4.58
N GLU A 424 -10.27 5.01 -3.91
CA GLU A 424 -10.79 3.65 -3.71
C GLU A 424 -11.42 3.45 -2.34
N ASP A 425 -11.72 4.56 -1.64
CA ASP A 425 -12.25 4.56 -0.28
C ASP A 425 -11.34 3.84 0.74
N ASP A 426 -10.04 3.75 0.45
CA ASP A 426 -9.08 2.99 1.25
C ASP A 426 -8.46 3.84 2.36
N ASP A 427 -8.76 3.49 3.61
CA ASP A 427 -8.26 4.19 4.80
C ASP A 427 -6.74 4.21 4.91
N ARG A 428 -6.03 3.28 4.26
CA ARG A 428 -4.56 3.24 4.21
C ARG A 428 -3.95 4.41 3.44
N ALA A 429 -4.78 5.18 2.72
CA ALA A 429 -4.41 6.51 2.25
C ALA A 429 -3.84 7.37 3.39
N MET A 430 -4.43 7.30 4.60
CA MET A 430 -3.99 8.08 5.75
C MET A 430 -2.63 7.62 6.28
N ALA A 431 -2.33 6.32 6.20
CA ALA A 431 -0.98 5.81 6.52
C ALA A 431 0.08 6.39 5.57
N SER A 432 -0.23 6.47 4.27
CA SER A 432 0.64 7.12 3.28
C SER A 432 0.79 8.63 3.56
N LEU A 433 -0.28 9.31 3.98
CA LEU A 433 -0.21 10.73 4.38
C LEU A 433 0.64 10.95 5.64
N ARG A 434 0.66 10.01 6.60
CA ARG A 434 1.57 10.10 7.75
C ARG A 434 3.02 10.16 7.28
N CYS A 435 3.42 9.25 6.40
CA CYS A 435 4.76 9.28 5.81
C CYS A 435 5.03 10.61 5.10
N THR A 436 4.04 11.15 4.38
CA THR A 436 4.15 12.47 3.73
C THR A 436 4.43 13.58 4.76
N LEU A 437 3.65 13.64 5.85
CA LEU A 437 3.78 14.65 6.92
C LEU A 437 5.14 14.57 7.63
N GLU A 438 5.59 13.36 7.97
CA GLU A 438 6.87 13.13 8.65
C GLU A 438 8.05 13.56 7.76
N GLN A 439 8.00 13.24 6.46
CA GLN A 439 9.10 13.50 5.54
C GLN A 439 9.15 14.95 5.06
N ILE A 440 7.99 15.61 4.89
CA ILE A 440 8.00 17.04 4.59
C ILE A 440 8.49 17.86 5.79
N ALA A 441 8.21 17.41 7.03
CA ALA A 441 8.83 17.97 8.22
C ALA A 441 10.36 17.76 8.22
N ARG A 442 10.85 16.54 7.90
CA ARG A 442 12.29 16.26 7.76
C ARG A 442 12.97 17.16 6.74
N SER A 443 12.37 17.33 5.56
CA SER A 443 12.84 18.26 4.52
C SER A 443 12.95 19.70 5.02
N ARG A 444 11.92 20.17 5.74
CA ARG A 444 11.92 21.51 6.37
C ARG A 444 13.02 21.69 7.39
N VAL A 445 13.33 20.67 8.19
CA VAL A 445 14.43 20.73 9.18
C VAL A 445 15.78 20.81 8.47
N HIS A 446 16.00 20.06 7.40
CA HIS A 446 17.21 20.18 6.57
C HIS A 446 17.39 21.60 6.03
N ARG A 447 16.31 22.24 5.56
CA ARG A 447 16.37 23.62 5.06
C ARG A 447 16.58 24.66 6.16
N THR A 448 15.87 24.55 7.28
CA THR A 448 15.79 25.63 8.29
C THR A 448 16.77 25.46 9.46
N LYS A 449 17.18 24.22 9.77
CA LYS A 449 18.00 23.86 10.93
C LYS A 449 18.98 22.71 10.60
N PRO A 450 19.93 22.89 9.65
CA PRO A 450 20.79 21.81 9.15
C PRO A 450 21.58 21.08 10.24
N ALA A 451 22.20 21.80 11.18
CA ALA A 451 22.92 21.18 12.31
C ALA A 451 22.02 20.39 13.28
N LYS A 452 20.70 20.66 13.31
CA LYS A 452 19.75 19.81 14.04
C LYS A 452 19.36 18.60 13.20
N ALA A 453 19.24 18.76 11.89
CA ALA A 453 18.98 17.66 10.96
C ALA A 453 20.09 16.61 11.04
N GLU A 454 21.35 17.01 10.92
CA GLU A 454 22.52 16.11 11.02
C GLU A 454 22.47 15.24 12.28
N ARG A 455 22.25 15.86 13.45
CA ARG A 455 22.13 15.12 14.73
C ARG A 455 20.94 14.18 14.80
N LEU A 456 19.86 14.46 14.05
CA LEU A 456 18.68 13.60 13.99
C LEU A 456 18.91 12.42 13.02
N GLU A 457 19.67 12.62 11.94
CA GLU A 457 20.07 11.54 11.03
C GLU A 457 21.04 10.55 11.69
N GLU A 458 21.99 11.04 12.50
CA GLU A 458 22.95 10.19 13.23
C GLU A 458 22.32 9.36 14.36
N SER A 459 21.10 9.69 14.76
CA SER A 459 20.46 9.05 15.91
C SER A 459 19.72 7.77 15.48
N VAL A 460 20.27 6.61 15.90
CA VAL A 460 19.64 5.29 15.70
C VAL A 460 18.24 5.19 16.32
N HIS A 461 17.99 5.93 17.41
CA HIS A 461 16.69 5.97 18.10
C HIS A 461 15.82 7.17 17.68
N ASN A 462 16.00 7.69 16.48
CA ASN A 462 15.21 8.82 16.01
C ASN A 462 13.78 8.39 15.65
N LYS A 463 12.80 8.91 16.40
CA LYS A 463 11.38 8.73 16.10
C LYS A 463 10.91 9.76 15.07
N PRO A 464 10.03 9.41 14.12
CA PRO A 464 9.51 10.36 13.13
C PRO A 464 8.92 11.65 13.73
N GLN A 465 8.26 11.55 14.89
CA GLN A 465 7.71 12.70 15.63
C GLN A 465 8.75 13.78 15.95
N ARG A 466 10.03 13.42 16.15
CA ARG A 466 11.10 14.39 16.43
C ARG A 466 11.35 15.32 15.23
N TRP A 467 11.11 14.87 14.01
CA TRP A 467 11.21 15.72 12.82
C TRP A 467 10.10 16.77 12.79
N ILE A 468 8.87 16.39 13.14
CA ILE A 468 7.72 17.30 13.24
C ILE A 468 7.97 18.38 14.31
N GLU A 469 8.47 18.00 15.47
CA GLU A 469 8.84 18.94 16.53
C GLU A 469 9.97 19.87 16.09
N ALA A 470 11.05 19.31 15.51
CA ALA A 470 12.19 20.08 15.04
C ALA A 470 11.83 21.05 13.91
N ALA A 471 10.84 20.71 13.07
CA ALA A 471 10.30 21.56 12.00
C ALA A 471 9.55 22.80 12.53
N GLY A 472 9.26 22.84 13.84
CA GLY A 472 8.42 23.85 14.47
C GLY A 472 6.92 23.51 14.40
N TRP A 473 6.58 22.26 14.06
CA TRP A 473 5.22 21.79 13.86
C TRP A 473 4.73 20.86 14.98
N GLY A 474 5.29 20.96 16.19
CA GLY A 474 4.87 20.12 17.32
C GLY A 474 3.37 20.21 17.68
N ARG A 475 2.69 21.27 17.22
CA ARG A 475 1.22 21.42 17.31
C ARG A 475 0.46 20.40 16.44
N LEU A 476 1.07 19.88 15.37
CA LEU A 476 0.52 18.83 14.50
C LEU A 476 0.66 17.42 15.09
N SER A 477 0.91 17.28 16.40
CA SER A 477 0.98 15.97 17.05
C SER A 477 -0.35 15.21 17.01
N ALA A 478 -1.49 15.91 17.04
CA ALA A 478 -2.81 15.30 16.83
C ALA A 478 -2.95 14.71 15.43
N TRP A 479 -2.54 15.45 14.39
CA TRP A 479 -2.48 14.99 13.01
C TRP A 479 -1.58 13.75 12.84
N ASN A 480 -0.38 13.78 13.41
CA ASN A 480 0.52 12.63 13.32
C ASN A 480 -0.05 11.37 14.00
N ARG A 481 -0.72 11.55 15.16
CA ARG A 481 -1.36 10.45 15.89
C ARG A 481 -2.52 9.86 15.08
N VAL A 482 -3.42 10.70 14.56
CA VAL A 482 -4.62 10.23 13.87
C VAL A 482 -4.29 9.57 12.53
N LEU A 483 -3.34 10.11 11.76
CA LEU A 483 -2.88 9.48 10.53
C LEU A 483 -2.15 8.14 10.82
N GLY A 484 -1.44 8.06 11.95
CA GLY A 484 -0.75 6.86 12.39
C GLY A 484 -1.65 5.70 12.80
N ALA A 485 -2.89 5.98 13.22
CA ALA A 485 -3.85 4.93 13.58
C ALA A 485 -4.19 3.99 12.41
N TYR A 486 -4.01 4.45 11.17
CA TYR A 486 -4.28 3.68 9.95
C TYR A 486 -3.07 2.88 9.45
N ALA A 487 -1.88 3.06 10.04
CA ALA A 487 -0.65 2.40 9.60
C ALA A 487 -0.56 0.93 10.02
N HIS A 488 -1.33 0.54 11.04
CA HIS A 488 -1.32 -0.80 11.63
C HIS A 488 -2.69 -1.47 11.51
N ALA A 489 -2.71 -2.79 11.41
CA ALA A 489 -3.92 -3.60 11.38
C ALA A 489 -4.02 -4.48 12.64
N HIS A 490 -4.15 -3.79 13.78
CA HIS A 490 -4.38 -4.38 15.09
C HIS A 490 -5.64 -5.28 15.12
N LYS A 491 -5.82 -6.07 16.17
CA LYS A 491 -7.02 -6.88 16.45
C LYS A 491 -8.29 -6.04 16.42
N LYS A 492 -8.25 -4.86 17.06
CA LYS A 492 -9.31 -3.85 17.09
C LYS A 492 -8.73 -2.49 16.73
N PRO A 493 -8.45 -2.21 15.45
CA PRO A 493 -7.91 -0.92 15.10
C PRO A 493 -9.04 0.11 15.22
N ASN A 494 -8.78 1.15 16.00
CA ASN A 494 -9.76 2.20 16.26
C ASN A 494 -9.81 3.22 15.09
N TRP A 495 -10.09 2.71 13.88
CA TRP A 495 -10.22 3.55 12.68
C TRP A 495 -11.43 4.46 12.76
N GLU A 496 -12.51 4.02 13.42
CA GLU A 496 -13.70 4.84 13.63
C GLU A 496 -13.41 6.05 14.53
N GLY A 497 -12.78 5.83 15.69
CA GLY A 497 -12.32 6.93 16.54
C GLY A 497 -11.28 7.82 15.84
N ALA A 498 -10.48 7.26 14.93
CA ALA A 498 -9.56 8.06 14.12
C ALA A 498 -10.30 8.91 13.08
N ARG A 499 -11.40 8.42 12.49
CA ARG A 499 -12.26 9.23 11.60
C ARG A 499 -12.95 10.36 12.35
N GLU A 500 -13.43 10.10 13.56
CA GLU A 500 -14.01 11.13 14.43
C GLU A 500 -12.98 12.21 14.80
N LEU A 501 -11.75 11.81 15.15
CA LEU A 501 -10.70 12.79 15.41
C LEU A 501 -10.30 13.58 14.14
N LEU A 502 -10.32 12.96 12.96
CA LEU A 502 -10.13 13.70 11.70
C LEU A 502 -11.28 14.68 11.44
N LYS A 503 -12.52 14.32 11.79
CA LYS A 503 -13.68 15.21 11.72
C LYS A 503 -13.45 16.47 12.55
N ASP A 504 -13.05 16.28 13.80
CA ASP A 504 -12.78 17.37 14.75
C ASP A 504 -11.59 18.27 14.35
N LEU A 505 -10.66 17.75 13.55
CA LEU A 505 -9.47 18.49 13.10
C LEU A 505 -9.73 19.40 11.89
N GLN A 506 -10.89 19.30 11.24
CA GLN A 506 -11.29 20.18 10.15
C GLN A 506 -11.43 21.62 10.64
N LEU A 507 -11.00 22.59 9.81
CA LEU A 507 -11.13 24.01 10.14
C LEU A 507 -12.54 24.54 9.91
N ASP A 508 -13.16 24.12 8.81
CA ASP A 508 -14.48 24.57 8.37
C ASP A 508 -15.38 23.34 8.09
N ALA A 509 -15.58 22.52 9.13
CA ALA A 509 -16.40 21.31 9.03
C ALA A 509 -17.84 21.65 8.60
N ASP A 510 -18.27 21.06 7.49
CA ASP A 510 -19.66 21.04 7.06
C ASP A 510 -20.39 19.94 7.82
N GLU A 511 -20.96 20.25 8.99
CA GLU A 511 -21.47 19.31 10.00
C GLU A 511 -22.23 18.07 9.43
N PRO A 512 -23.16 18.21 8.46
CA PRO A 512 -23.87 17.04 7.89
C PRO A 512 -22.95 16.05 7.16
N TYR A 513 -21.83 16.53 6.61
CA TYR A 513 -20.90 15.77 5.77
C TYR A 513 -19.49 15.69 6.36
N ALA A 514 -19.28 16.21 7.57
CA ALA A 514 -17.96 16.39 8.14
C ALA A 514 -17.21 15.07 8.25
N LEU A 515 -17.87 14.00 8.71
CA LEU A 515 -17.23 12.68 8.85
C LEU A 515 -16.81 12.10 7.48
N GLN A 516 -17.67 12.24 6.47
CA GLN A 516 -17.43 11.76 5.11
C GLN A 516 -16.27 12.54 4.44
N ARG A 517 -16.18 13.85 4.70
CA ARG A 517 -15.17 14.74 4.12
C ARG A 517 -13.83 14.70 4.85
N ALA A 518 -13.76 14.18 6.07
CA ALA A 518 -12.60 14.23 6.95
C ALA A 518 -11.29 13.72 6.33
N ARG A 519 -11.33 12.59 5.61
CA ARG A 519 -10.13 12.07 4.92
C ARG A 519 -9.71 12.94 3.73
N GLY A 520 -10.67 13.49 2.99
CA GLY A 520 -10.39 14.43 1.90
C GLY A 520 -9.79 15.74 2.41
N ASP A 521 -10.26 16.24 3.55
CA ASP A 521 -9.66 17.40 4.22
C ASP A 521 -8.24 17.12 4.71
N ALA A 522 -7.98 15.94 5.29
CA ALA A 522 -6.64 15.50 5.66
C ALA A 522 -5.67 15.52 4.47
N LEU A 523 -6.12 15.04 3.31
CA LEU A 523 -5.37 15.13 2.05
C LEU A 523 -5.06 16.58 1.69
N ASN A 524 -6.04 17.48 1.75
CA ASN A 524 -5.85 18.91 1.45
C ASN A 524 -4.83 19.55 2.41
N VAL A 525 -4.98 19.36 3.72
CA VAL A 525 -4.10 19.92 4.74
C VAL A 525 -2.64 19.50 4.51
N VAL A 526 -2.39 18.21 4.34
CA VAL A 526 -1.02 17.70 4.13
C VAL A 526 -0.48 18.18 2.77
N THR A 527 -1.32 18.21 1.72
CA THR A 527 -0.94 18.74 0.41
C THR A 527 -0.51 20.21 0.50
N THR A 528 -1.24 21.05 1.23
CA THR A 528 -0.90 22.47 1.41
C THR A 528 0.45 22.63 2.14
N LEU A 529 0.72 21.81 3.16
CA LEU A 529 2.04 21.80 3.82
C LEU A 529 3.17 21.42 2.85
N VAL A 530 2.94 20.43 1.99
CA VAL A 530 3.89 20.02 0.93
C VAL A 530 4.09 21.14 -0.08
N ALA A 531 3.04 21.82 -0.50
CA ALA A 531 3.10 22.94 -1.42
C ALA A 531 3.98 24.08 -0.86
N HIS A 532 3.70 24.54 0.37
CA HIS A 532 4.47 25.60 1.01
C HIS A 532 5.96 25.28 1.12
N GLU A 533 6.28 24.06 1.55
CA GLU A 533 7.67 23.67 1.74
C GLU A 533 8.39 23.43 0.41
N SER A 534 7.72 22.84 -0.59
CA SER A 534 8.28 22.66 -1.94
C SER A 534 8.58 24.00 -2.61
N ILE A 535 7.67 24.99 -2.51
CA ILE A 535 7.89 26.36 -3.00
C ILE A 535 9.09 26.99 -2.28
N SER A 536 9.16 26.85 -0.95
CA SER A 536 10.26 27.38 -0.14
C SER A 536 11.62 26.81 -0.54
N ILE A 537 11.68 25.54 -0.92
CA ILE A 537 12.90 24.88 -1.40
C ILE A 537 13.25 25.34 -2.81
N LEU A 538 12.28 25.39 -3.73
CA LEU A 538 12.50 25.89 -5.09
C LEU A 538 13.03 27.33 -5.10
N ALA A 539 12.61 28.16 -4.14
CA ALA A 539 13.06 29.55 -3.99
C ALA A 539 14.57 29.66 -3.72
N LEU A 540 15.20 28.62 -3.15
CA LEU A 540 16.65 28.59 -2.95
C LEU A 540 17.42 28.52 -4.28
N PHE A 541 16.81 27.92 -5.31
CA PHE A 541 17.42 27.73 -6.63
C PHE A 541 16.94 28.77 -7.63
N SER A 542 15.64 29.12 -7.61
CA SER A 542 15.05 30.09 -8.52
C SER A 542 13.81 30.76 -7.92
N GLN A 543 13.97 32.03 -7.55
CA GLN A 543 12.88 32.88 -7.06
C GLN A 543 11.74 33.00 -8.09
N LYS A 544 12.08 33.04 -9.38
CA LYS A 544 11.07 33.13 -10.46
C LYS A 544 10.19 31.88 -10.52
N VAL A 545 10.80 30.69 -10.42
CA VAL A 545 10.03 29.43 -10.46
C VAL A 545 9.20 29.26 -9.20
N ALA A 546 9.74 29.60 -8.04
CA ALA A 546 8.97 29.59 -6.79
C ALA A 546 7.77 30.55 -6.83
N ALA A 547 7.95 31.78 -7.31
CA ALA A 547 6.86 32.75 -7.46
C ALA A 547 5.79 32.24 -8.44
N THR A 548 6.20 31.65 -9.57
CA THR A 548 5.27 31.06 -10.55
C THR A 548 4.50 29.87 -9.96
N ALA A 549 5.16 29.06 -9.11
CA ALA A 549 4.52 27.94 -8.42
C ALA A 549 3.52 28.42 -7.37
N ALA A 550 3.85 29.46 -6.60
CA ALA A 550 2.95 30.10 -5.65
C ALA A 550 1.71 30.66 -6.35
N GLU A 551 1.89 31.46 -7.42
CA GLU A 551 0.80 32.03 -8.21
C GLU A 551 -0.09 30.96 -8.84
N LEU A 552 0.50 29.84 -9.30
CA LEU A 552 -0.26 28.72 -9.82
C LEU A 552 -1.18 28.13 -8.74
N LEU A 553 -0.64 27.85 -7.55
CA LEU A 553 -1.41 27.22 -6.49
C LEU A 553 -2.45 28.17 -5.90
N GLU A 554 -2.06 29.41 -5.59
CA GLU A 554 -2.98 30.43 -5.04
C GLU A 554 -4.20 30.68 -5.94
N ASN A 555 -4.01 30.67 -7.26
CA ASN A 555 -5.09 31.03 -8.19
C ASN A 555 -5.86 29.83 -8.75
N HIS A 556 -5.32 28.60 -8.68
CA HIS A 556 -5.87 27.47 -9.43
C HIS A 556 -5.97 26.14 -8.67
N SER A 557 -5.39 26.00 -7.47
CA SER A 557 -5.34 24.69 -6.80
C SER A 557 -6.47 24.42 -5.79
N GLY A 558 -7.35 25.39 -5.55
CA GLY A 558 -8.38 25.26 -4.49
C GLY A 558 -7.80 25.04 -3.08
N LEU A 559 -6.47 25.11 -2.91
CA LEU A 559 -5.78 25.02 -1.64
C LEU A 559 -5.65 26.42 -1.06
N ASP A 560 -5.92 26.55 0.24
CA ASP A 560 -5.70 27.82 0.95
C ASP A 560 -4.21 27.96 1.29
N MET A 561 -3.50 28.74 0.48
CA MET A 561 -2.06 29.01 0.62
C MET A 561 -1.78 30.21 1.56
N THR A 562 -2.78 30.71 2.30
CA THR A 562 -2.60 31.90 3.15
C THR A 562 -1.88 31.60 4.46
N ARG A 563 -1.30 32.63 5.05
CA ARG A 563 -0.66 32.51 6.37
C ARG A 563 -1.72 32.35 7.47
N GLU A 564 -2.84 33.03 7.30
CA GLU A 564 -4.00 32.97 8.18
C GLU A 564 -4.51 31.54 8.32
N TRP A 565 -4.61 30.81 7.19
CA TRP A 565 -4.96 29.39 7.18
C TRP A 565 -3.95 28.53 7.95
N MET A 566 -2.64 28.74 7.73
CA MET A 566 -1.59 28.02 8.46
C MET A 566 -1.67 28.27 9.98
N ASP A 567 -1.94 29.51 10.39
CA ASP A 567 -2.07 29.87 11.80
C ASP A 567 -3.35 29.28 12.42
N ALA A 568 -4.45 29.22 11.66
CA ALA A 568 -5.69 28.57 12.05
C ALA A 568 -5.49 27.05 12.22
N LEU A 569 -4.89 26.37 11.24
CA LEU A 569 -4.53 24.94 11.28
C LEU A 569 -3.73 24.61 12.54
N MET A 570 -2.67 25.39 12.80
CA MET A 570 -1.80 25.18 13.95
C MET A 570 -2.52 25.40 15.28
N SER A 571 -3.47 26.34 15.32
CA SER A 571 -4.28 26.63 16.51
C SER A 571 -5.31 25.53 16.78
N ASN A 572 -5.99 25.06 15.73
CA ASN A 572 -6.94 23.96 15.84
C ASN A 572 -6.24 22.66 16.27
N ALA A 573 -5.14 22.29 15.60
CA ALA A 573 -4.37 21.10 15.96
C ALA A 573 -3.86 21.13 17.42
N LEU A 574 -3.54 22.31 17.95
CA LEU A 574 -3.14 22.47 19.35
C LEU A 574 -4.31 22.22 20.32
N ALA A 575 -5.52 22.66 19.98
CA ALA A 575 -6.72 22.42 20.80
C ALA A 575 -6.99 20.92 20.96
N HIS A 576 -6.73 20.12 19.91
CA HIS A 576 -6.95 18.67 19.90
C HIS A 576 -5.72 17.83 20.28
N ARG A 577 -4.63 18.46 20.73
CA ARG A 577 -3.36 17.78 21.05
C ARG A 577 -3.52 16.59 22.00
N LYS A 578 -4.38 16.75 23.02
CA LYS A 578 -4.61 15.73 24.07
C LYS A 578 -5.84 14.87 23.84
N THR A 579 -6.61 15.10 22.78
CA THR A 579 -7.83 14.35 22.49
C THR A 579 -7.49 12.89 22.20
N PRO A 580 -7.91 11.92 23.04
CA PRO A 580 -7.65 10.51 22.77
C PRO A 580 -8.41 10.03 21.53
N ILE A 581 -7.91 8.97 20.90
CA ILE A 581 -8.69 8.21 19.91
C ILE A 581 -9.53 7.22 20.73
N THR A 582 -10.79 7.57 21.03
CA THR A 582 -11.70 6.75 21.86
C THR A 582 -12.48 5.77 21.01
N GLU A 583 -12.67 4.54 21.49
CA GLU A 583 -13.66 3.61 20.91
C GLU A 583 -15.06 4.17 21.20
N GLN A 584 -15.99 4.07 20.25
CA GLN A 584 -17.41 4.17 20.58
C GLN A 584 -17.86 2.79 21.09
N ASP A 585 -18.53 2.77 22.25
CA ASP A 585 -19.04 1.56 22.92
C ASP A 585 -20.11 0.81 22.10
#